data_AF-A0A7S4M079-F1
#
_entry.id   AF-A0A7S4M079-F1
#
_cell.length_a   1.000
_cell.length_b   1.000
_cell.length_c   1.000
_cell.angle_alpha   90.00
_cell.angle_beta   90.00
_cell.angle_gamma   90.00
#
_symmetry.space_group_name_H-M   'P 1'
#
loop_
_entity.id
_entity.type
_entity.pdbx_description
1 polymer ?
#
loop_
_entity_poly.entity_id
_entity_poly.type
_entity_poly.pdbx_seq_one_letter_code
_entity_poly.pdbx_strand_id
1 'polypeptide(L)'
;MEGKVFFLSPTCGALRMMMIKSMIEKSGGLVEKREGARADYFVFDKTVAACRKKVEDLRRSFQRFEGAKPVHVQWLEQTLRNNTWQDPPVVPLPSSEEERERDAEEGRERESLEAVPKKRRMTEDLDKEQVEDDNQTRILAEESRFTPYAPNERRGRPVLSGHFEHALLDILDNLGKHRSSVLLEDKRCVVIYDGFPKARYHSLVLPKEKIMSIHDLKRSNLEVLRHMHEIAVKLTKHLRQDSGCEELSFRIGYHSIPSLKLLHLHVISTDFDSPCLKNKKHWNSFQPPFFIDSGMLMEDLERNGKISINKEQALQWLKDDMISHRTEEKMKNIPALKDHLARCKKPVCTGKVY
;
A
#
# COMPACT_ATOMS: atom_id res chain seq x y z
N MET A 1 -39.90 -22.72 9.17
CA MET A 1 -38.81 -22.92 8.19
C MET A 1 -37.63 -23.49 8.95
N GLU A 2 -37.37 -24.79 8.80
CA GLU A 2 -36.20 -25.43 9.44
C GLU A 2 -34.97 -25.17 8.57
N GLY A 3 -34.11 -24.27 9.04
CA GLY A 3 -32.76 -24.04 8.49
C GLY A 3 -31.79 -23.98 9.66
N LYS A 4 -30.64 -24.65 9.57
CA LYS A 4 -29.61 -24.61 10.59
C LYS A 4 -28.83 -23.31 10.49
N VAL A 5 -28.50 -22.76 11.66
CA VAL A 5 -27.83 -21.47 11.85
C VAL A 5 -26.40 -21.73 12.35
N PHE A 6 -25.40 -21.11 11.73
CA PHE A 6 -23.99 -21.22 12.12
C PHE A 6 -23.43 -19.88 12.60
N PHE A 7 -22.48 -19.95 13.53
CA PHE A 7 -21.81 -18.80 14.15
C PHE A 7 -20.34 -18.76 13.74
N LEU A 8 -19.84 -17.58 13.36
CA LEU A 8 -18.42 -17.35 13.10
C LEU A 8 -17.82 -16.47 14.21
N SER A 9 -16.78 -16.98 14.88
CA SER A 9 -16.10 -16.31 15.99
C SER A 9 -15.15 -15.19 15.52
N PRO A 10 -15.02 -14.08 16.28
CA PRO A 10 -14.11 -12.96 15.98
C PRO A 10 -12.61 -13.29 16.06
N THR A 11 -12.23 -14.49 16.52
CA THR A 11 -10.82 -14.93 16.55
C THR A 11 -10.27 -15.32 15.18
N CYS A 12 -11.12 -15.51 14.16
CA CYS A 12 -10.67 -15.62 12.78
C CYS A 12 -10.38 -14.22 12.21
N GLY A 13 -9.11 -13.92 11.94
CA GLY A 13 -8.68 -12.63 11.40
C GLY A 13 -9.52 -12.13 10.22
N ALA A 14 -9.69 -10.80 10.13
CA ALA A 14 -10.67 -10.14 9.27
C ALA A 14 -10.64 -10.56 7.79
N LEU A 15 -9.46 -10.91 7.27
CA LEU A 15 -9.28 -11.39 5.89
C LEU A 15 -9.94 -12.76 5.67
N ARG A 16 -9.81 -13.66 6.65
CA ARG A 16 -10.38 -15.01 6.63
C ARG A 16 -11.91 -14.96 6.71
N MET A 17 -12.45 -14.02 7.48
CA MET A 17 -13.89 -13.77 7.58
C MET A 17 -14.48 -13.20 6.29
N MET A 18 -13.77 -12.29 5.61
CA MET A 18 -14.21 -11.75 4.32
C MET A 18 -14.18 -12.82 3.21
N MET A 19 -13.18 -13.70 3.20
CA MET A 19 -13.11 -14.81 2.26
C MET A 19 -14.26 -15.80 2.48
N ILE A 20 -14.51 -16.21 3.72
CA ILE A 20 -15.61 -17.12 4.07
C ILE A 20 -16.97 -16.51 3.67
N LYS A 21 -17.18 -15.23 3.99
CA LYS A 21 -18.40 -14.49 3.62
C LYS A 21 -18.61 -14.44 2.10
N SER A 22 -17.58 -14.04 1.35
CA SER A 22 -17.65 -13.97 -0.12
C SER A 22 -17.88 -15.33 -0.76
N MET A 23 -17.30 -16.39 -0.21
CA MET A 23 -17.48 -17.76 -0.72
C MET A 23 -18.90 -18.28 -0.46
N ILE A 24 -19.50 -17.98 0.70
CA ILE A 24 -20.87 -18.38 1.04
C ILE A 24 -21.89 -17.64 0.18
N GLU A 25 -21.72 -16.33 0.00
CA GLU A 25 -22.58 -15.51 -0.85
C GLU A 25 -22.52 -15.96 -2.33
N LYS A 26 -21.32 -16.25 -2.85
CA LYS A 26 -21.15 -16.83 -4.20
C LYS A 26 -21.76 -18.23 -4.36
N SER A 27 -21.94 -18.93 -3.24
CA SER A 27 -22.57 -20.25 -3.20
C SER A 27 -24.09 -20.18 -3.12
N GLY A 28 -24.68 -18.99 -3.02
CA GLY A 28 -26.13 -18.78 -2.88
C GLY A 28 -26.64 -18.86 -1.44
N GLY A 29 -25.75 -18.96 -0.45
CA GLY A 29 -26.08 -18.87 0.96
C GLY A 29 -26.26 -17.42 1.41
N LEU A 30 -27.10 -17.18 2.41
CA LEU A 30 -27.39 -15.85 2.93
C LEU A 30 -26.58 -15.58 4.21
N VAL A 31 -25.97 -14.39 4.31
CA VAL A 31 -25.21 -13.96 5.48
C VAL A 31 -25.78 -12.68 6.08
N GLU A 32 -26.37 -12.75 7.28
CA GLU A 32 -26.93 -11.58 7.98
C GLU A 32 -26.15 -11.19 9.24
N LYS A 33 -26.09 -9.88 9.51
CA LYS A 33 -25.44 -9.27 10.69
C LYS A 33 -26.52 -8.72 11.63
N ARG A 34 -26.47 -9.05 12.94
CA ARG A 34 -27.32 -8.43 13.97
C ARG A 34 -26.50 -7.56 14.92
N GLU A 35 -27.02 -6.40 15.27
CA GLU A 35 -26.43 -5.53 16.29
C GLU A 35 -26.55 -6.16 17.68
N GLY A 36 -25.44 -6.18 18.42
CA GLY A 36 -25.39 -6.58 19.84
C GLY A 36 -24.86 -8.00 20.14
N ALA A 37 -24.58 -8.83 19.15
CA ALA A 37 -23.97 -10.16 19.37
C ALA A 37 -22.45 -10.13 19.23
N ARG A 38 -21.72 -10.92 20.05
CA ARG A 38 -20.25 -11.04 20.05
C ARG A 38 -19.68 -11.79 18.82
N ALA A 39 -20.52 -12.21 17.88
CA ALA A 39 -20.18 -12.88 16.63
C ALA A 39 -20.94 -12.18 15.49
N ASP A 40 -20.22 -11.73 14.46
CA ASP A 40 -20.75 -10.73 13.52
C ASP A 40 -21.62 -11.30 12.37
N TYR A 41 -21.76 -12.61 12.18
CA TYR A 41 -22.49 -13.15 11.01
C TYR A 41 -23.17 -14.51 11.24
N PHE A 42 -24.39 -14.66 10.70
CA PHE A 42 -25.17 -15.90 10.63
C PHE A 42 -25.25 -16.43 9.19
N VAL A 43 -25.18 -17.75 8.98
CA VAL A 43 -25.31 -18.38 7.65
C VAL A 43 -26.57 -19.24 7.59
N PHE A 44 -27.40 -19.04 6.56
CA PHE A 44 -28.54 -19.91 6.22
C PHE A 44 -28.35 -20.54 4.83
N ASP A 45 -28.55 -21.86 4.72
CA ASP A 45 -28.80 -22.54 3.43
C ASP A 45 -29.83 -23.66 3.58
N LYS A 46 -30.74 -23.75 2.59
CA LYS A 46 -31.97 -24.55 2.58
C LYS A 46 -31.81 -25.97 2.07
N THR A 47 -30.68 -26.42 1.50
CA THR A 47 -30.56 -27.84 1.11
C THR A 47 -29.15 -28.41 1.20
N VAL A 48 -29.01 -29.46 2.03
CA VAL A 48 -27.77 -30.19 2.35
C VAL A 48 -27.09 -30.84 1.12
N ALA A 49 -27.85 -31.12 0.05
CA ALA A 49 -27.35 -31.81 -1.14
C ALA A 49 -26.46 -30.94 -2.05
N ALA A 50 -26.74 -29.64 -2.18
CA ALA A 50 -25.91 -28.71 -2.94
C ALA A 50 -24.56 -28.44 -2.27
N CYS A 51 -24.50 -28.63 -0.95
CA CYS A 51 -23.31 -28.42 -0.14
C CYS A 51 -22.23 -29.47 -0.42
N ARG A 52 -22.58 -30.76 -0.59
CA ARG A 52 -21.57 -31.82 -0.85
C ARG A 52 -20.77 -31.63 -2.14
N LYS A 53 -21.44 -31.27 -3.25
CA LYS A 53 -20.76 -31.06 -4.54
C LYS A 53 -19.83 -29.84 -4.48
N LYS A 54 -20.29 -28.76 -3.84
CA LYS A 54 -19.51 -27.52 -3.63
C LYS A 54 -18.36 -27.70 -2.64
N VAL A 55 -18.49 -28.63 -1.69
CA VAL A 55 -17.43 -29.03 -0.75
C VAL A 55 -16.29 -29.74 -1.47
N GLU A 56 -16.59 -30.64 -2.41
CA GLU A 56 -15.57 -31.32 -3.22
C GLU A 56 -14.80 -30.32 -4.10
N ASP A 57 -15.51 -29.31 -4.61
CA ASP A 57 -14.91 -28.20 -5.37
C ASP A 57 -14.06 -27.29 -4.46
N LEU A 58 -14.52 -27.01 -3.23
CA LEU A 58 -13.74 -26.29 -2.21
C LEU A 58 -12.46 -27.04 -1.84
N ARG A 59 -12.55 -28.36 -1.64
CA ARG A 59 -11.41 -29.24 -1.33
C ARG A 59 -10.36 -29.19 -2.45
N ARG A 60 -10.78 -29.29 -3.72
CA ARG A 60 -9.88 -29.18 -4.89
C ARG A 60 -9.24 -27.80 -5.00
N SER A 61 -10.00 -26.75 -4.70
CA SER A 61 -9.48 -25.38 -4.75
C SER A 61 -8.49 -25.09 -3.62
N PHE A 62 -8.68 -25.71 -2.45
CA PHE A 62 -7.81 -25.56 -1.28
C PHE A 62 -6.51 -26.37 -1.42
N GLN A 63 -6.56 -27.58 -1.99
CA GLN A 63 -5.37 -28.39 -2.27
C GLN A 63 -4.43 -27.78 -3.32
N ARG A 64 -4.91 -26.87 -4.17
CA ARG A 64 -4.12 -26.16 -5.19
C ARG A 64 -3.52 -24.85 -4.70
N PHE A 65 -3.76 -24.47 -3.44
CA PHE A 65 -3.31 -23.20 -2.89
C PHE A 65 -1.91 -23.35 -2.29
N GLU A 66 -0.92 -22.62 -2.81
CA GLU A 66 0.43 -22.58 -2.25
C GLU A 66 0.38 -22.06 -0.80
N GLY A 67 0.74 -22.92 0.16
CA GLY A 67 0.65 -22.66 1.61
C GLY A 67 -0.37 -23.52 2.38
N ALA A 68 -1.20 -24.31 1.70
CA ALA A 68 -2.15 -25.21 2.35
C ALA A 68 -1.46 -26.47 2.92
N LYS A 69 -1.25 -26.51 4.25
CA LYS A 69 -0.73 -27.70 4.96
C LYS A 69 -1.79 -28.82 5.08
N PRO A 70 -1.41 -30.12 5.09
CA PRO A 70 -2.34 -31.26 5.17
C PRO A 70 -3.34 -31.20 6.34
N VAL A 71 -2.92 -30.63 7.47
CA VAL A 71 -3.74 -30.45 8.68
C VAL A 71 -4.96 -29.54 8.45
N HIS A 72 -4.85 -28.54 7.55
CA HIS A 72 -5.96 -27.65 7.22
C HIS A 72 -7.02 -28.34 6.38
N VAL A 73 -6.60 -29.28 5.52
CA VAL A 73 -7.51 -30.07 4.68
C VAL A 73 -8.24 -31.10 5.54
N GLN A 74 -7.54 -31.80 6.46
CA GLN A 74 -8.18 -32.72 7.41
C GLN A 74 -9.18 -32.03 8.34
N TRP A 75 -8.84 -30.84 8.85
CA TRP A 75 -9.74 -30.05 9.70
C TRP A 75 -11.02 -29.65 8.94
N LEU A 76 -10.88 -29.20 7.69
CA LEU A 76 -12.03 -28.85 6.85
C LEU A 76 -12.92 -30.08 6.62
N GLU A 77 -12.33 -31.24 6.34
CA GLU A 77 -13.10 -32.48 6.16
C GLU A 77 -13.80 -32.98 7.43
N GLN A 78 -13.19 -32.86 8.60
CA GLN A 78 -13.83 -33.24 9.88
C GLN A 78 -14.97 -32.29 10.24
N THR A 79 -14.78 -31.00 10.04
CA THR A 79 -15.79 -29.96 10.29
C THR A 79 -17.03 -30.17 9.42
N LEU A 80 -16.81 -30.54 8.15
CA LEU A 80 -17.88 -30.84 7.20
C LEU A 80 -18.56 -32.19 7.46
N ARG A 81 -17.84 -33.19 7.97
CA ARG A 81 -18.41 -34.50 8.36
C ARG A 81 -19.27 -34.40 9.62
N ASN A 82 -18.82 -33.66 10.63
CA ASN A 82 -19.48 -33.56 11.92
C ASN A 82 -20.51 -32.43 12.00
N ASN A 83 -20.57 -31.58 10.96
CA ASN A 83 -21.53 -30.48 10.82
C ASN A 83 -21.43 -29.46 12.00
N THR A 84 -20.25 -29.34 12.58
CA THR A 84 -19.92 -28.49 13.72
C THR A 84 -18.57 -27.81 13.46
N TRP A 85 -18.55 -26.46 13.48
CA TRP A 85 -17.32 -25.68 13.36
C TRP A 85 -16.66 -25.53 14.73
N GLN A 86 -15.44 -26.07 14.88
CA GLN A 86 -14.55 -25.81 16.01
C GLN A 86 -13.27 -25.16 15.48
N ASP A 87 -12.62 -24.32 16.28
CA ASP A 87 -11.33 -23.72 15.91
C ASP A 87 -10.33 -24.83 15.52
N PRO A 88 -9.52 -24.63 14.46
CA PRO A 88 -8.50 -25.61 14.11
C PRO A 88 -7.56 -25.82 15.31
N PRO A 89 -7.13 -27.07 15.59
CA PRO A 89 -6.21 -27.30 16.69
C PRO A 89 -4.97 -26.43 16.45
N VAL A 90 -4.60 -25.67 17.48
CA VAL A 90 -3.36 -24.90 17.49
C VAL A 90 -2.24 -25.91 17.36
N VAL A 91 -1.61 -25.98 16.19
CA VAL A 91 -0.37 -26.74 16.03
C VAL A 91 0.67 -26.01 16.86
N PRO A 92 1.20 -26.58 17.94
CA PRO A 92 2.29 -25.96 18.67
C PRO A 92 3.44 -25.78 17.70
N LEU A 93 4.06 -24.60 17.71
CA LEU A 93 5.37 -24.46 17.09
C LEU A 93 6.30 -25.50 17.74
N PRO A 94 7.02 -26.33 16.96
CA PRO A 94 7.95 -27.28 17.53
C PRO A 94 8.94 -26.49 18.40
N SER A 95 9.24 -27.02 19.59
CA SER A 95 10.32 -26.46 20.39
C SER A 95 11.62 -26.60 19.58
N SER A 96 12.59 -25.74 19.86
CA SER A 96 13.88 -25.67 19.16
C SER A 96 14.73 -26.97 19.22
N GLU A 97 14.22 -28.03 19.84
CA GLU A 97 14.83 -29.36 19.91
C GLU A 97 14.20 -30.32 18.87
N GLU A 98 12.89 -30.23 18.61
CA GLU A 98 12.20 -31.08 17.61
C GLU A 98 12.47 -30.67 16.16
N GLU A 99 12.88 -29.41 15.91
CA GLU A 99 13.40 -28.97 14.61
C GLU A 99 14.82 -29.50 14.39
N ARG A 100 15.67 -29.55 15.44
CA ARG A 100 17.03 -30.08 15.33
C ARG A 100 17.07 -31.58 15.07
N GLU A 101 16.12 -32.34 15.62
CA GLU A 101 16.04 -33.79 15.36
C GLU A 101 15.53 -34.09 13.94
N ARG A 102 14.60 -33.30 13.41
CA ARG A 102 14.13 -33.41 12.01
C ARG A 102 15.21 -33.02 11.00
N ASP A 103 15.95 -31.95 11.27
CA ASP A 103 17.09 -31.54 10.43
C ASP A 103 18.25 -32.55 10.49
N ALA A 104 18.43 -33.25 11.62
CA ALA A 104 19.43 -34.30 11.79
C ALA A 104 19.04 -35.66 11.16
N GLU A 105 17.75 -35.87 10.87
CA GLU A 105 17.24 -37.06 10.19
C GLU A 105 17.20 -36.85 8.66
N GLU A 106 16.76 -35.67 8.19
CA GLU A 106 16.87 -35.27 6.77
C GLU A 106 18.33 -35.06 6.32
N GLY A 107 19.22 -34.64 7.23
CA GLY A 107 20.66 -34.53 6.98
C GLY A 107 21.34 -35.90 6.79
N ARG A 108 20.84 -36.95 7.44
CA ARG A 108 21.40 -38.32 7.33
C ARG A 108 21.01 -39.02 6.04
N GLU A 109 19.85 -38.72 5.46
CA GLU A 109 19.47 -39.28 4.16
C GLU A 109 20.26 -38.65 2.99
N ARG A 110 20.67 -37.38 3.12
CA ARG A 110 21.44 -36.67 2.07
C ARG A 110 22.94 -36.96 2.06
N GLU A 111 23.54 -37.37 3.19
CA GLU A 111 24.97 -37.74 3.26
C GLU A 111 25.29 -39.14 2.71
N SER A 112 24.29 -39.92 2.26
CA SER A 112 24.50 -41.27 1.74
C SER A 112 24.80 -41.35 0.23
N LEU A 113 24.77 -40.23 -0.52
CA LEU A 113 24.85 -40.27 -1.98
C LEU A 113 26.02 -39.54 -2.66
N GLU A 114 26.87 -38.77 -1.97
CA GLU A 114 28.02 -38.14 -2.64
C GLU A 114 29.30 -38.13 -1.79
N ALA A 115 30.12 -39.17 -1.95
CA ALA A 115 31.47 -39.24 -1.40
C ALA A 115 32.52 -39.27 -2.53
N VAL A 116 33.17 -38.14 -2.82
CA VAL A 116 34.45 -38.05 -3.58
C VAL A 116 35.28 -36.85 -3.05
N PRO A 117 36.63 -36.96 -2.89
CA PRO A 117 37.35 -36.20 -1.87
C PRO A 117 37.94 -34.84 -2.30
N LYS A 118 38.14 -33.99 -1.29
CA LYS A 118 38.70 -32.62 -1.30
C LYS A 118 40.14 -32.52 -1.85
N LYS A 119 40.41 -31.47 -2.64
CA LYS A 119 41.74 -30.85 -2.78
C LYS A 119 41.69 -29.37 -2.37
N ARG A 120 42.68 -28.96 -1.57
CA ARG A 120 42.86 -27.64 -0.94
C ARG A 120 43.37 -26.58 -1.93
N ARG A 121 42.84 -25.35 -1.86
CA ARG A 121 43.51 -24.04 -2.05
C ARG A 121 42.52 -22.92 -1.67
N MET A 122 42.74 -22.22 -0.56
CA MET A 122 43.31 -20.86 -0.43
C MET A 122 42.47 -19.72 -1.06
N THR A 123 41.71 -19.06 -0.18
CA THR A 123 41.53 -17.60 0.02
C THR A 123 41.37 -16.68 -1.20
N GLU A 124 40.17 -16.10 -1.39
CA GLU A 124 39.91 -14.66 -1.68
C GLU A 124 38.45 -14.28 -2.00
N ASP A 125 37.47 -15.20 -2.04
CA ASP A 125 36.10 -14.88 -2.50
C ASP A 125 35.03 -14.61 -1.41
N LEU A 126 35.38 -14.55 -0.12
CA LEU A 126 34.39 -14.48 0.97
C LEU A 126 33.80 -13.08 1.24
N ASP A 127 34.36 -12.00 0.67
CA ASP A 127 33.92 -10.64 0.98
C ASP A 127 32.83 -10.10 0.03
N LYS A 128 32.58 -10.73 -1.12
CA LYS A 128 31.56 -10.24 -2.08
C LYS A 128 30.16 -10.79 -1.82
N GLU A 129 30.03 -12.07 -1.49
CA GLU A 129 28.74 -12.68 -1.15
C GLU A 129 28.17 -12.11 0.16
N GLN A 130 29.03 -11.84 1.15
CA GLN A 130 28.61 -11.25 2.43
C GLN A 130 28.16 -9.79 2.30
N VAL A 131 28.78 -9.01 1.42
CA VAL A 131 28.37 -7.62 1.14
C VAL A 131 27.07 -7.57 0.32
N GLU A 132 26.85 -8.52 -0.60
CA GLU A 132 25.59 -8.62 -1.34
C GLU A 132 24.44 -9.10 -0.44
N ASP A 133 24.68 -10.09 0.43
CA ASP A 133 23.67 -10.60 1.37
C ASP A 133 23.32 -9.58 2.47
N ASP A 134 24.30 -8.83 3.00
CA ASP A 134 24.05 -7.72 3.94
C ASP A 134 23.31 -6.56 3.30
N ASN A 135 23.54 -6.30 2.01
CA ASN A 135 22.85 -5.26 1.26
C ASN A 135 21.42 -5.69 0.89
N GLN A 136 21.23 -6.95 0.50
CA GLN A 136 19.92 -7.56 0.25
C GLN A 136 19.07 -7.60 1.54
N THR A 137 19.67 -7.99 2.66
CA THR A 137 19.03 -8.03 3.98
C THR A 137 18.70 -6.62 4.50
N ARG A 138 19.57 -5.62 4.24
CA ARG A 138 19.26 -4.21 4.52
C ARG A 138 18.15 -3.67 3.62
N ILE A 139 18.15 -3.96 2.32
CA ILE A 139 17.09 -3.55 1.40
C ILE A 139 15.75 -4.13 1.83
N LEU A 140 15.70 -5.43 2.18
CA LEU A 140 14.49 -6.09 2.69
C LEU A 140 14.02 -5.52 4.04
N ALA A 141 14.94 -5.17 4.95
CA ALA A 141 14.62 -4.51 6.22
C ALA A 141 14.23 -3.03 6.08
N GLU A 142 14.65 -2.35 5.01
CA GLU A 142 14.22 -0.99 4.67
C GLU A 142 12.86 -0.98 3.96
N GLU A 143 12.60 -1.98 3.11
CA GLU A 143 11.33 -2.22 2.40
C GLU A 143 10.21 -2.65 3.36
N SER A 144 10.54 -3.33 4.46
CA SER A 144 9.57 -3.74 5.51
C SER A 144 9.06 -2.60 6.40
N ARG A 145 9.47 -1.35 6.17
CA ARG A 145 9.08 -0.20 7.02
C ARG A 145 7.81 0.50 6.56
N PHE A 146 7.37 0.26 5.33
CA PHE A 146 6.09 0.78 4.87
C PHE A 146 4.97 -0.17 5.28
N THR A 147 3.88 0.39 5.82
CA THR A 147 2.66 -0.40 6.01
C THR A 147 2.05 -0.75 4.66
N PRO A 148 1.47 -1.96 4.50
CA PRO A 148 0.83 -2.36 3.23
C PRO A 148 -0.18 -1.32 2.77
N TYR A 149 -0.15 -0.98 1.48
CA TYR A 149 -0.99 0.09 0.95
C TYR A 149 -2.49 -0.28 1.00
N ALA A 150 -3.27 0.43 1.81
CA ALA A 150 -4.70 0.22 1.92
C ALA A 150 -5.43 1.00 0.81
N PRO A 151 -6.33 0.40 -0.01
CA PRO A 151 -7.09 1.12 -1.04
C PRO A 151 -7.86 2.33 -0.49
N ASN A 152 -8.06 3.37 -1.33
CA ASN A 152 -8.73 4.63 -0.95
C ASN A 152 -10.09 4.41 -0.23
N GLU A 153 -10.86 3.39 -0.63
CA GLU A 153 -12.17 3.04 -0.06
C GLU A 153 -12.11 2.53 1.38
N ARG A 154 -10.93 2.08 1.83
CA ARG A 154 -10.69 1.50 3.16
C ARG A 154 -10.04 2.49 4.12
N ARG A 155 -9.71 3.70 3.65
CA ARG A 155 -9.09 4.74 4.48
C ARG A 155 -10.20 5.53 5.17
N GLY A 156 -10.22 5.50 6.49
CA GLY A 156 -11.04 6.44 7.26
C GLY A 156 -10.70 7.87 6.85
N ARG A 157 -11.71 8.75 6.78
CA ARG A 157 -11.43 10.19 6.57
C ARG A 157 -10.66 10.72 7.79
N PRO A 158 -9.64 11.59 7.58
CA PRO A 158 -8.98 12.22 8.70
C PRO A 158 -9.99 13.00 9.56
N VAL A 159 -10.02 12.73 10.86
CA VAL A 159 -10.77 13.54 11.82
C VAL A 159 -9.92 14.77 12.10
N LEU A 160 -10.22 15.88 11.42
CA LEU A 160 -9.50 17.13 11.59
C LEU A 160 -10.13 17.94 12.74
N SER A 161 -9.34 18.29 13.74
CA SER A 161 -9.68 19.34 14.71
C SER A 161 -9.08 20.68 14.26
N GLY A 162 -9.89 21.74 14.20
CA GLY A 162 -9.42 23.11 13.93
C GLY A 162 -9.52 23.57 12.47
N HIS A 163 -8.77 24.63 12.15
CA HIS A 163 -8.78 25.24 10.81
C HIS A 163 -8.14 24.32 9.77
N PHE A 164 -8.82 24.14 8.63
CA PHE A 164 -8.39 23.23 7.56
C PHE A 164 -6.95 23.44 7.12
N GLU A 165 -6.47 24.69 7.03
CA GLU A 165 -5.10 24.99 6.62
C GLU A 165 -4.02 24.44 7.57
N HIS A 166 -4.36 24.15 8.84
CA HIS A 166 -3.44 23.62 9.85
C HIS A 166 -3.52 22.09 10.02
N ALA A 167 -4.30 21.40 9.18
CA ALA A 167 -4.54 19.96 9.27
C ALA A 167 -3.25 19.11 9.36
N LEU A 168 -2.22 19.44 8.58
CA LEU A 168 -0.98 18.67 8.57
C LEU A 168 -0.13 18.90 9.82
N LEU A 169 -0.22 20.09 10.43
CA LEU A 169 0.42 20.36 11.72
C LEU A 169 -0.25 19.57 12.83
N ASP A 170 -1.58 19.50 12.84
CA ASP A 170 -2.30 18.67 13.81
C ASP A 170 -1.89 17.20 13.72
N ILE A 171 -1.73 16.68 12.50
CA ILE A 171 -1.24 15.32 12.28
C ILE A 171 0.16 15.13 12.85
N LEU A 172 1.10 16.04 12.57
CA LEU A 172 2.45 15.95 13.11
C LEU A 172 2.49 16.06 14.65
N ASP A 173 1.72 16.96 15.23
CA ASP A 173 1.69 17.18 16.68
C ASP A 173 0.93 16.06 17.41
N ASN A 174 0.07 15.31 16.72
CA ASN A 174 -0.76 14.23 17.28
C ASN A 174 -0.63 12.89 16.54
N LEU A 175 0.57 12.49 16.10
CA LEU A 175 0.77 11.25 15.33
C LEU A 175 0.13 10.01 15.95
N GLY A 176 0.10 9.92 17.29
CA GLY A 176 -0.57 8.83 18.02
C GLY A 176 -2.06 8.68 17.69
N LYS A 177 -2.78 9.78 17.46
CA LYS A 177 -4.21 9.78 17.08
C LYS A 177 -4.42 9.46 15.60
N HIS A 178 -3.42 9.72 14.78
CA HIS A 178 -3.49 9.60 13.32
C HIS A 178 -2.73 8.37 12.78
N ARG A 179 -2.39 7.40 13.65
CA ARG A 179 -1.58 6.21 13.29
C ARG A 179 -2.11 5.43 12.09
N SER A 180 -3.43 5.35 11.93
CA SER A 180 -4.07 4.67 10.78
C SER A 180 -3.78 5.33 9.42
N SER A 181 -3.37 6.60 9.41
CA SER A 181 -3.04 7.35 8.21
C SER A 181 -1.54 7.34 7.89
N VAL A 182 -0.69 6.86 8.80
CA VAL A 182 0.77 6.89 8.68
C VAL A 182 1.27 5.63 7.97
N LEU A 183 2.08 5.82 6.93
CA LEU A 183 2.71 4.74 6.14
C LEU A 183 4.11 4.42 6.64
N LEU A 184 4.83 5.48 7.01
CA LEU A 184 6.20 5.42 7.48
C LEU A 184 6.40 6.59 8.44
N GLU A 185 7.13 6.35 9.50
CA GLU A 185 7.66 7.40 10.35
C GLU A 185 9.15 7.12 10.56
N ASP A 186 9.99 8.12 10.30
CA ASP A 186 11.40 8.07 10.67
C ASP A 186 11.80 9.27 11.52
N LYS A 187 13.10 9.48 11.71
CA LYS A 187 13.62 10.56 12.56
C LYS A 187 13.36 11.96 11.98
N ARG A 188 13.23 12.12 10.66
CA ARG A 188 13.15 13.41 9.97
C ARG A 188 11.80 13.66 9.32
N CYS A 189 11.07 12.62 8.97
CA CYS A 189 9.88 12.69 8.14
C CYS A 189 8.78 11.71 8.58
N VAL A 190 7.56 12.02 8.16
CA VAL A 190 6.39 11.16 8.26
C VAL A 190 5.76 11.07 6.89
N VAL A 191 5.43 9.86 6.45
CA VAL A 191 4.64 9.63 5.24
C VAL A 191 3.22 9.31 5.65
N ILE A 192 2.26 10.01 5.07
CA ILE A 192 0.83 9.79 5.32
C ILE A 192 0.05 9.59 4.02
N TYR A 193 -1.12 8.97 4.12
CA TYR A 193 -2.12 9.04 3.06
C TYR A 193 -2.66 10.47 2.92
N ASP A 194 -2.87 10.92 1.67
CA ASP A 194 -3.64 12.14 1.43
C ASP A 194 -5.12 11.88 1.79
N GLY A 195 -5.74 12.76 2.58
CA GLY A 195 -7.13 12.61 3.03
C GLY A 195 -8.18 12.80 1.93
N PHE A 196 -7.79 13.39 0.80
CA PHE A 196 -8.63 13.63 -0.38
C PHE A 196 -7.86 13.26 -1.65
N PRO A 197 -7.50 11.98 -1.82
CA PRO A 197 -6.52 11.54 -2.82
C PRO A 197 -6.97 11.91 -4.23
N LYS A 198 -6.08 12.42 -5.11
CA LYS A 198 -6.47 12.81 -6.49
C LYS A 198 -6.19 11.73 -7.54
N ALA A 199 -5.63 10.61 -7.13
CA ALA A 199 -5.35 9.42 -7.93
C ALA A 199 -5.54 8.16 -7.06
N ARG A 200 -5.36 6.97 -7.65
CA ARG A 200 -5.38 5.70 -6.91
C ARG A 200 -4.35 5.67 -5.79
N TYR A 201 -3.17 6.23 -6.07
CA TYR A 201 -2.11 6.37 -5.10
C TYR A 201 -1.82 7.85 -4.87
N HIS A 202 -2.07 8.34 -3.65
CA HIS A 202 -1.72 9.70 -3.27
C HIS A 202 -1.32 9.75 -1.79
N SER A 203 -0.06 10.09 -1.56
CA SER A 203 0.56 10.19 -0.24
C SER A 203 1.31 11.51 -0.11
N LEU A 204 1.51 11.95 1.12
CA LEU A 204 2.27 13.15 1.46
C LEU A 204 3.47 12.76 2.32
N VAL A 205 4.67 13.23 1.94
CA VAL A 205 5.85 13.20 2.82
C VAL A 205 5.92 14.54 3.54
N LEU A 206 5.95 14.50 4.87
CA LEU A 206 5.97 15.66 5.75
C LEU A 206 7.30 15.71 6.52
N PRO A 207 8.03 16.83 6.53
CA PRO A 207 9.16 17.00 7.42
C PRO A 207 8.68 17.18 8.86
N LYS A 208 9.38 16.59 9.83
CA LYS A 208 9.15 16.85 11.26
C LYS A 208 9.62 18.26 11.66
N GLU A 209 10.58 18.81 10.92
CA GLU A 209 10.92 20.23 10.99
C GLU A 209 9.72 21.08 10.49
N LYS A 210 9.29 22.07 11.28
CA LYS A 210 8.13 22.90 10.99
C LYS A 210 8.43 23.98 9.94
N ILE A 211 8.56 23.57 8.69
CA ILE A 211 8.64 24.48 7.52
C ILE A 211 7.22 24.74 7.03
N MET A 212 6.76 26.00 7.01
CA MET A 212 5.33 26.28 6.75
C MET A 212 4.94 26.16 5.27
N SER A 213 5.83 26.54 4.35
CA SER A 213 5.56 26.54 2.91
C SER A 213 6.85 26.41 2.11
N ILE A 214 6.72 26.09 0.81
CA ILE A 214 7.84 26.13 -0.14
C ILE A 214 8.49 27.52 -0.24
N HIS A 215 7.75 28.58 0.08
CA HIS A 215 8.26 29.96 0.09
C HIS A 215 9.18 30.25 1.27
N ASP A 216 9.16 29.42 2.32
CA ASP A 216 10.00 29.58 3.51
C ASP A 216 11.32 28.80 3.40
N LEU A 217 11.52 28.09 2.29
CA LEU A 217 12.70 27.26 2.05
C LEU A 217 13.97 28.09 1.87
N LYS A 218 15.03 27.62 2.52
CA LYS A 218 16.40 28.16 2.46
C LYS A 218 17.38 27.03 2.13
N ARG A 219 18.61 27.36 1.75
CA ARG A 219 19.66 26.35 1.46
C ARG A 219 19.88 25.35 2.59
N SER A 220 19.73 25.76 3.85
CA SER A 220 19.84 24.87 5.01
C SER A 220 18.81 23.74 5.01
N ASN A 221 17.68 23.90 4.30
CA ASN A 221 16.65 22.88 4.20
C ASN A 221 16.93 21.84 3.09
N LEU A 222 17.98 22.00 2.27
CA LEU A 222 18.28 21.06 1.17
C LEU A 222 18.46 19.62 1.67
N GLU A 223 19.05 19.45 2.84
CA GLU A 223 19.28 18.12 3.41
C GLU A 223 17.96 17.38 3.71
N VAL A 224 16.98 18.07 4.33
CA VAL A 224 15.66 17.46 4.60
C VAL A 224 14.87 17.26 3.30
N LEU A 225 14.99 18.16 2.31
CA LEU A 225 14.34 17.99 1.01
C LEU A 225 14.87 16.77 0.24
N ARG A 226 16.19 16.54 0.25
CA ARG A 226 16.81 15.35 -0.35
C ARG A 226 16.30 14.08 0.33
N HIS A 227 16.26 14.07 1.66
CA HIS A 227 15.73 12.95 2.44
C HIS A 227 14.25 12.66 2.11
N MET A 228 13.41 13.71 2.04
CA MET A 228 12.00 13.58 1.64
C MET A 228 11.87 12.99 0.23
N HIS A 229 12.71 13.43 -0.71
CA HIS A 229 12.73 12.94 -2.09
C HIS A 229 13.12 11.45 -2.15
N GLU A 230 14.16 11.05 -1.42
CA GLU A 230 14.59 9.66 -1.35
C GLU A 230 13.50 8.75 -0.79
N ILE A 231 12.82 9.16 0.30
CA ILE A 231 11.66 8.44 0.82
C ILE A 231 10.56 8.33 -0.23
N ALA A 232 10.27 9.42 -0.94
CA ALA A 232 9.24 9.44 -1.97
C ALA A 232 9.56 8.46 -3.11
N VAL A 233 10.81 8.40 -3.57
CA VAL A 233 11.26 7.45 -4.60
C VAL A 233 11.21 6.01 -4.09
N LYS A 234 11.59 5.75 -2.83
CA LYS A 234 11.42 4.41 -2.22
C LYS A 234 9.94 4.02 -2.16
N LEU A 235 9.07 4.96 -1.80
CA LEU A 235 7.63 4.74 -1.75
C LEU A 235 7.07 4.38 -3.14
N THR A 236 7.46 5.05 -4.22
CA THR A 236 6.93 4.69 -5.56
C THR A 236 7.29 3.26 -5.96
N LYS A 237 8.51 2.80 -5.65
CA LYS A 237 8.93 1.41 -5.88
C LYS A 237 8.09 0.42 -5.08
N HIS A 238 7.92 0.68 -3.79
CA HIS A 238 7.09 -0.15 -2.92
C HIS A 238 5.63 -0.24 -3.43
N LEU A 239 5.04 0.90 -3.84
CA LEU A 239 3.68 0.92 -4.36
C LEU A 239 3.51 0.19 -5.70
N ARG A 240 4.54 0.17 -6.55
CA ARG A 240 4.55 -0.65 -7.77
C ARG A 240 4.51 -2.13 -7.43
N GLN A 241 5.41 -2.56 -6.54
CA GLN A 241 5.50 -3.94 -6.08
C GLN A 241 4.17 -4.41 -5.46
N ASP A 242 3.64 -3.64 -4.50
CA ASP A 242 2.35 -3.91 -3.85
C ASP A 242 1.19 -4.01 -4.84
N SER A 243 1.21 -3.20 -5.90
CA SER A 243 0.16 -3.19 -6.92
C SER A 243 0.29 -4.30 -7.97
N GLY A 244 1.47 -4.92 -8.09
CA GLY A 244 1.81 -5.83 -9.18
C GLY A 244 1.81 -5.17 -10.58
N CYS A 245 1.93 -3.84 -10.66
CA CYS A 245 1.84 -3.07 -11.90
C CYS A 245 3.12 -2.25 -12.13
N GLU A 246 4.01 -2.75 -12.98
CA GLU A 246 5.27 -2.06 -13.31
C GLU A 246 5.05 -0.75 -14.08
N GLU A 247 3.98 -0.68 -14.89
CA GLU A 247 3.58 0.51 -15.66
C GLU A 247 3.01 1.65 -14.79
N LEU A 248 2.78 1.39 -13.50
CA LEU A 248 2.33 2.41 -12.57
C LEU A 248 3.42 3.47 -12.44
N SER A 249 3.09 4.72 -12.74
CA SER A 249 4.05 5.82 -12.75
C SER A 249 3.58 6.96 -11.87
N PHE A 250 4.52 7.73 -11.32
CA PHE A 250 4.25 8.71 -10.28
C PHE A 250 4.83 10.08 -10.61
N ARG A 251 4.21 11.13 -10.08
CA ARG A 251 4.84 12.44 -9.92
C ARG A 251 5.26 12.63 -8.47
N ILE A 252 6.43 13.23 -8.27
CA ILE A 252 6.97 13.60 -6.95
C ILE A 252 7.24 15.12 -6.98
N GLY A 253 6.52 15.90 -6.18
CA GLY A 253 6.66 17.35 -6.24
C GLY A 253 5.76 18.16 -5.32
N TYR A 254 5.77 19.48 -5.54
CA TYR A 254 5.13 20.48 -4.69
C TYR A 254 4.18 21.36 -5.48
N HIS A 255 3.13 21.84 -4.83
CA HIS A 255 2.29 22.90 -5.38
C HIS A 255 2.96 24.26 -5.27
N SER A 256 2.97 25.04 -6.35
CA SER A 256 3.50 26.40 -6.39
C SER A 256 2.83 27.35 -5.37
N ILE A 257 1.54 27.13 -5.11
CA ILE A 257 0.79 27.79 -4.04
C ILE A 257 0.12 26.68 -3.21
N PRO A 258 0.70 26.30 -2.05
CA PRO A 258 0.13 25.27 -1.19
C PRO A 258 -1.24 25.66 -0.65
N SER A 259 -2.16 24.69 -0.54
CA SER A 259 -3.49 24.88 0.07
C SER A 259 -3.52 24.63 1.58
N LEU A 260 -2.46 24.02 2.12
CA LEU A 260 -2.28 23.69 3.53
C LEU A 260 -0.96 24.30 3.99
N LYS A 261 -0.92 24.73 5.26
CA LYS A 261 0.33 25.05 5.97
C LYS A 261 1.03 23.74 6.33
N LEU A 262 2.33 23.88 6.56
CA LEU A 262 3.34 22.82 6.57
C LEU A 262 3.70 22.36 5.15
N LEU A 263 5.00 22.37 4.87
CA LEU A 263 5.59 21.81 3.68
C LEU A 263 5.20 20.34 3.53
N HIS A 264 4.71 19.97 2.35
CA HIS A 264 4.34 18.59 2.05
C HIS A 264 4.75 18.25 0.62
N LEU A 265 5.47 17.15 0.46
CA LEU A 265 5.84 16.61 -0.83
C LEU A 265 4.77 15.60 -1.27
N HIS A 266 4.17 15.83 -2.42
CA HIS A 266 3.21 14.91 -3.00
C HIS A 266 3.92 13.74 -3.66
N VAL A 267 3.43 12.53 -3.39
CA VAL A 267 3.73 11.31 -4.16
C VAL A 267 2.40 10.83 -4.73
N ILE A 268 2.20 11.03 -6.02
CA ILE A 268 0.89 10.81 -6.66
C ILE A 268 1.03 10.00 -7.94
N SER A 269 0.22 8.96 -8.11
CA SER A 269 0.20 8.17 -9.33
C SER A 269 -0.47 8.93 -10.49
N THR A 270 -0.03 8.67 -11.71
CA THR A 270 -0.42 9.45 -12.91
C THR A 270 -1.71 8.98 -13.58
N ASP A 271 -2.43 8.03 -12.98
CA ASP A 271 -3.77 7.61 -13.43
C ASP A 271 -4.83 8.67 -13.14
N PHE A 272 -4.67 9.43 -12.05
CA PHE A 272 -5.66 10.41 -11.57
C PHE A 272 -7.10 9.84 -11.46
N ASP A 273 -7.21 8.53 -11.22
CA ASP A 273 -8.47 7.85 -10.99
C ASP A 273 -8.85 7.97 -9.51
N SER A 274 -9.70 8.94 -9.23
CA SER A 274 -10.22 9.17 -7.89
C SER A 274 -11.55 9.92 -7.89
N PRO A 275 -12.49 9.60 -6.98
CA PRO A 275 -13.69 10.40 -6.75
C PRO A 275 -13.40 11.81 -6.19
N CYS A 276 -12.22 12.06 -5.61
CA CYS A 276 -11.86 13.39 -5.08
C CYS A 276 -11.25 14.33 -6.13
N LEU A 277 -10.94 13.86 -7.33
CA LEU A 277 -10.66 14.72 -8.49
C LEU A 277 -11.99 15.26 -9.04
N LYS A 278 -12.34 16.50 -8.71
CA LYS A 278 -13.71 17.03 -8.89
C LYS A 278 -13.80 18.26 -9.79
N ASN A 279 -12.74 19.05 -9.90
CA ASN A 279 -12.79 20.33 -10.59
C ASN A 279 -11.47 20.60 -11.32
N LYS A 280 -11.50 21.59 -12.23
CA LYS A 280 -10.35 22.04 -13.02
C LYS A 280 -9.14 22.39 -12.15
N LYS A 281 -9.36 23.08 -11.03
CA LYS A 281 -8.27 23.44 -10.10
C LYS A 281 -7.55 22.20 -9.57
N HIS A 282 -8.28 21.14 -9.22
CA HIS A 282 -7.67 19.87 -8.80
C HIS A 282 -6.88 19.19 -9.90
N TRP A 283 -7.23 19.39 -11.18
CA TRP A 283 -6.44 18.85 -12.28
C TRP A 283 -5.17 19.66 -12.49
N ASN A 284 -5.35 20.96 -12.76
CA ASN A 284 -4.26 21.87 -13.11
C ASN A 284 -3.23 21.98 -11.99
N SER A 285 -3.61 21.80 -10.71
CA SER A 285 -2.65 21.86 -9.60
C SER A 285 -1.62 20.74 -9.63
N PHE A 286 -1.91 19.59 -10.25
CA PHE A 286 -0.96 18.48 -10.37
C PHE A 286 -0.27 18.41 -11.74
N GLN A 287 -0.47 19.43 -12.58
CA GLN A 287 0.23 19.55 -13.86
C GLN A 287 1.31 20.63 -13.77
N PRO A 288 2.46 20.44 -14.44
CA PRO A 288 3.42 21.53 -14.65
C PRO A 288 2.77 22.68 -15.44
N PRO A 289 3.18 23.93 -15.22
CA PRO A 289 4.24 24.35 -14.29
C PRO A 289 3.76 24.59 -12.84
N PHE A 290 2.46 24.48 -12.54
CA PHE A 290 1.98 24.69 -11.16
C PHE A 290 2.51 23.63 -10.20
N PHE A 291 2.57 22.38 -10.64
CA PHE A 291 3.22 21.28 -9.94
C PHE A 291 4.72 21.28 -10.24
N ILE A 292 5.52 21.64 -9.24
CA ILE A 292 6.97 21.76 -9.32
C ILE A 292 7.59 20.42 -8.96
N ASP A 293 8.36 19.83 -9.87
CA ASP A 293 9.11 18.60 -9.60
C ASP A 293 10.07 18.79 -8.42
N SER A 294 10.16 17.77 -7.57
CA SER A 294 10.98 17.84 -6.35
C SER A 294 12.47 18.01 -6.64
N GLY A 295 13.00 17.36 -7.69
CA GLY A 295 14.39 17.54 -8.11
C GLY A 295 14.66 18.96 -8.61
N MET A 296 13.78 19.45 -9.50
CA MET A 296 13.89 20.83 -10.02
C MET A 296 13.82 21.88 -8.90
N LEU A 297 12.95 21.70 -7.91
CA LEU A 297 12.85 22.60 -6.77
C LEU A 297 14.15 22.62 -5.94
N MET A 298 14.77 21.45 -5.71
CA MET A 298 16.04 21.37 -5.00
C MET A 298 17.18 22.04 -5.78
N GLU A 299 17.25 21.84 -7.09
CA GLU A 299 18.24 22.50 -7.96
C GLU A 299 18.08 24.03 -7.97
N ASP A 300 16.84 24.53 -8.02
CA ASP A 300 16.53 25.96 -7.95
C ASP A 300 16.94 26.54 -6.59
N LEU A 301 16.62 25.84 -5.49
CA LEU A 301 16.98 26.26 -4.14
C LEU A 301 18.50 26.28 -3.91
N GLU A 302 19.21 25.28 -4.41
CA GLU A 302 20.67 25.19 -4.31
C GLU A 302 21.32 26.37 -5.03
N ARG A 303 20.88 26.64 -6.26
CA ARG A 303 21.38 27.74 -7.09
C ARG A 303 21.07 29.11 -6.49
N ASN A 304 19.80 29.38 -6.22
CA ASN A 304 19.30 30.73 -5.91
C ASN A 304 19.17 31.02 -4.41
N GLY A 305 19.20 29.99 -3.57
CA GLY A 305 19.12 30.09 -2.12
C GLY A 305 17.72 30.34 -1.54
N LYS A 306 16.73 30.60 -2.42
CA LYS A 306 15.32 30.75 -2.12
C LYS A 306 14.47 30.32 -3.33
N ILE A 307 13.22 29.95 -3.08
CA ILE A 307 12.25 29.68 -4.15
C ILE A 307 11.47 30.96 -4.47
N SER A 308 11.52 31.40 -5.73
CA SER A 308 10.81 32.59 -6.20
C SER A 308 9.69 32.20 -7.16
N ILE A 309 8.43 32.41 -6.74
CA ILE A 309 7.24 32.06 -7.51
C ILE A 309 6.39 33.32 -7.70
N ASN A 310 6.06 33.63 -8.95
CA ASN A 310 5.08 34.66 -9.26
C ASN A 310 3.68 34.11 -8.94
N LYS A 311 3.04 34.66 -7.89
CA LYS A 311 1.78 34.14 -7.37
C LYS A 311 0.61 34.39 -8.33
N GLU A 312 0.59 35.56 -8.98
CA GLU A 312 -0.43 35.94 -9.96
C GLU A 312 -0.42 34.97 -11.14
N GLN A 313 0.77 34.67 -11.66
CA GLN A 313 0.96 33.70 -12.74
C GLN A 313 0.60 32.28 -12.31
N ALA A 314 0.98 31.86 -11.10
CA ALA A 314 0.60 30.55 -10.58
C ALA A 314 -0.92 30.40 -10.40
N LEU A 315 -1.61 31.45 -9.96
CA LEU A 315 -3.08 31.46 -9.88
C LEU A 315 -3.72 31.40 -11.28
N GLN A 316 -3.07 31.95 -12.30
CA GLN A 316 -3.56 31.87 -13.68
C GLN A 316 -3.48 30.45 -14.23
N TRP A 317 -2.39 29.71 -14.00
CA TRP A 317 -2.27 28.31 -14.43
C TRP A 317 -3.40 27.40 -13.93
N LEU A 318 -3.95 27.69 -12.73
CA LEU A 318 -5.10 26.96 -12.20
C LEU A 318 -6.41 27.21 -12.95
N LYS A 319 -6.50 28.28 -13.73
CA LYS A 319 -7.68 28.70 -14.50
C LYS A 319 -7.60 28.29 -15.97
N ASP A 320 -6.39 28.04 -16.46
CA ASP A 320 -6.12 27.65 -17.85
C ASP A 320 -6.88 26.38 -18.26
N ASP A 321 -6.82 26.05 -19.54
CA ASP A 321 -7.47 24.87 -20.08
C ASP A 321 -6.91 23.59 -19.45
N MET A 322 -7.79 22.60 -19.25
CA MET A 322 -7.36 21.29 -18.79
C MET A 322 -6.75 20.55 -19.97
N ILE A 323 -5.44 20.38 -19.97
CA ILE A 323 -4.72 19.65 -21.00
C ILE A 323 -4.39 18.25 -20.47
N SER A 324 -4.62 17.22 -21.30
CA SER A 324 -4.23 15.85 -20.97
C SER A 324 -2.71 15.72 -20.88
N HIS A 325 -2.20 15.13 -19.81
CA HIS A 325 -0.77 14.86 -19.63
C HIS A 325 -0.25 13.68 -20.45
N ARG A 326 -1.12 13.00 -21.20
CA ARG A 326 -0.78 11.86 -22.06
C ARG A 326 -0.90 12.16 -23.56
N THR A 327 -1.75 13.11 -23.94
CA THR A 327 -2.05 13.42 -25.35
C THR A 327 -1.91 14.88 -25.71
N GLU A 328 -1.74 15.78 -24.74
CA GLU A 328 -1.76 17.24 -24.93
C GLU A 328 -3.08 17.80 -25.50
N GLU A 329 -4.13 16.98 -25.52
CA GLU A 329 -5.46 17.40 -25.96
C GLU A 329 -6.18 18.18 -24.86
N LYS A 330 -6.93 19.20 -25.30
CA LYS A 330 -7.79 20.00 -24.42
C LYS A 330 -9.05 19.22 -24.00
N MET A 331 -9.30 19.17 -22.70
CA MET A 331 -10.44 18.50 -22.09
C MET A 331 -11.53 19.48 -21.71
N LYS A 332 -12.77 19.16 -22.11
CA LYS A 332 -13.94 20.02 -21.89
C LYS A 332 -14.33 20.15 -20.41
N ASN A 333 -14.31 19.04 -19.68
CA ASN A 333 -14.71 18.97 -18.27
C ASN A 333 -14.05 17.75 -17.58
N ILE A 334 -14.18 17.66 -16.25
CA ILE A 334 -13.57 16.58 -15.46
C ILE A 334 -14.08 15.19 -15.83
N PRO A 335 -15.40 14.96 -16.07
CA PRO A 335 -15.88 13.68 -16.56
C PRO A 335 -15.21 13.25 -17.87
N ALA A 336 -15.16 14.14 -18.87
CA ALA A 336 -14.51 13.85 -20.15
C ALA A 336 -13.01 13.55 -19.99
N LEU A 337 -12.32 14.27 -19.10
CA LEU A 337 -10.93 13.99 -18.75
C LEU A 337 -10.77 12.59 -18.12
N LYS A 338 -11.60 12.23 -17.14
CA LYS A 338 -11.52 10.90 -16.49
C LYS A 338 -11.77 9.77 -17.49
N ASP A 339 -12.78 9.94 -18.34
CA ASP A 339 -13.10 9.00 -19.42
C ASP A 339 -11.94 8.87 -20.42
N HIS A 340 -11.29 9.99 -20.75
CA HIS A 340 -10.10 10.00 -21.59
C HIS A 340 -8.94 9.24 -20.93
N LEU A 341 -8.65 9.52 -19.65
CA LEU A 341 -7.55 8.88 -18.92
C LEU A 341 -7.77 7.38 -18.72
N ALA A 342 -9.01 6.94 -18.50
CA ALA A 342 -9.34 5.53 -18.36
C ALA A 342 -9.11 4.71 -19.65
N ARG A 343 -9.20 5.36 -20.82
CA ARG A 343 -8.99 4.72 -22.13
C ARG A 343 -7.58 4.92 -22.70
N CYS A 344 -6.91 6.00 -22.33
CA CYS A 344 -5.64 6.39 -22.91
C CYS A 344 -4.48 5.57 -22.33
N LYS A 345 -3.83 4.77 -23.19
CA LYS A 345 -2.65 3.97 -22.84
C LYS A 345 -1.32 4.66 -23.17
N LYS A 346 -1.33 5.90 -23.68
CA LYS A 346 -0.10 6.62 -23.98
C LYS A 346 0.66 6.92 -22.68
N PRO A 347 2.01 6.88 -22.71
CA PRO A 347 2.81 7.31 -21.58
C PRO A 347 2.55 8.80 -21.30
N VAL A 348 2.87 9.22 -20.08
CA VAL A 348 2.82 10.64 -19.71
C VAL A 348 3.87 11.39 -20.51
N CYS A 349 3.47 12.46 -21.19
CA CYS A 349 4.34 13.27 -22.05
C CYS A 349 4.74 14.61 -21.43
N THR A 350 4.12 15.01 -20.31
CA THR A 350 4.40 16.30 -19.64
C THR A 350 5.02 16.13 -18.26
N GLY A 351 6.09 16.87 -17.99
CA GLY A 351 6.80 16.87 -16.71
C GLY A 351 7.52 15.55 -16.39
N LYS A 352 8.26 15.54 -15.28
CA LYS A 352 9.00 14.36 -14.83
C LYS A 352 8.09 13.33 -14.19
N VAL A 353 8.43 12.05 -14.40
CA VAL A 353 7.72 10.89 -13.89
C VAL A 353 8.74 9.94 -13.28
N TYR A 354 8.35 9.27 -12.19
CA TYR A 354 9.16 8.35 -11.39
C TYR A 354 8.59 6.97 -11.43
#